data_AF-A0A3S5CTY3-F1
#
_entry.id   AF-A0A3S5CTY3-F1
#
_cell.length_a   1.000
_cell.length_b   1.000
_cell.length_c   1.000
_cell.angle_alpha   90.00
_cell.angle_beta   90.00
_cell.angle_gamma   90.00
#
_symmetry.space_group_name_H-M   'P 1'
#
loop_
_entity.id
_entity.type
_entity.pdbx_description
1 polymer ?
#
loop_
_entity_poly.entity_id
_entity_poly.type
_entity_poly.pdbx_seq_one_letter_code
_entity_poly.pdbx_strand_id
1 'polypeptide(L)'
;MMKTFTKTLATITLSLSTIGMANAAGSLFSADDSVSSKLCVVAAQGSKIQLHKSIKDSGLRKHYIAKNVTCNGQNILAFVQEYAEDPDKMNNVLTNGKFNTNVEIIDLAAAKTKN
;
A
#
# COMPACT_ATOMS: atom_id res chain seq x y z
N MET A 1 33.66 63.90 2.01
CA MET A 1 33.99 62.46 1.97
C MET A 1 32.71 61.70 2.29
N MET A 2 32.07 61.09 1.30
CA MET A 2 30.77 60.40 1.48
C MET A 2 30.95 58.96 0.98
N LYS A 3 30.83 58.00 1.89
CA LYS A 3 31.06 56.58 1.58
C LYS A 3 29.81 56.00 0.93
N THR A 4 29.96 55.48 -0.28
CA THR A 4 28.92 54.84 -1.09
C THR A 4 28.49 53.53 -0.41
N PHE A 5 27.27 53.48 0.13
CA PHE A 5 26.69 52.24 0.62
C PHE A 5 26.02 51.49 -0.54
N THR A 6 26.77 50.61 -1.17
CA THR A 6 26.26 49.68 -2.18
C THR A 6 25.33 48.66 -1.51
N LYS A 7 24.02 48.83 -1.69
CA LYS A 7 23.02 47.85 -1.25
C LYS A 7 23.02 46.69 -2.25
N THR A 8 23.78 45.65 -1.96
CA THR A 8 23.73 44.36 -2.67
C THR A 8 22.38 43.69 -2.39
N LEU A 9 21.47 43.70 -3.37
CA LEU A 9 20.25 42.89 -3.34
C LEU A 9 20.65 41.43 -3.56
N ALA A 10 20.63 40.64 -2.49
CA ALA A 10 20.79 39.19 -2.59
C ALA A 10 19.51 38.59 -3.22
N THR A 11 19.61 38.14 -4.47
CA THR A 11 18.57 37.37 -5.15
C THR A 11 18.55 35.95 -4.61
N ILE A 12 17.56 35.62 -3.77
CA ILE A 12 17.33 34.25 -3.28
C ILE A 12 16.66 33.47 -4.41
N THR A 13 17.41 32.63 -5.10
CA THR A 13 16.87 31.66 -6.06
C THR A 13 16.24 30.49 -5.30
N LEU A 14 14.92 30.44 -5.25
CA LEU A 14 14.18 29.33 -4.66
C LEU A 14 14.13 28.16 -5.66
N SER A 15 15.06 27.21 -5.54
CA SER A 15 15.03 25.97 -6.33
C SER A 15 13.98 25.02 -5.76
N LEU A 16 12.78 25.01 -6.36
CA LEU A 16 11.80 23.94 -6.14
C LEU A 16 12.32 22.67 -6.81
N SER A 17 12.99 21.82 -6.05
CA SER A 17 13.22 20.43 -6.47
C SER A 17 11.89 19.69 -6.29
N THR A 18 11.11 19.60 -7.35
CA THR A 18 9.98 18.67 -7.40
C THR A 18 10.57 17.26 -7.37
N ILE A 19 10.54 16.62 -6.21
CA ILE A 19 10.73 15.17 -6.12
C ILE A 19 9.51 14.57 -6.82
N GLY A 20 9.67 14.23 -8.10
CA GLY A 20 8.69 13.45 -8.83
C GLY A 20 8.54 12.13 -8.09
N MET A 21 7.37 11.90 -7.48
CA MET A 21 7.00 10.58 -6.98
C MET A 21 6.86 9.70 -8.22
N ALA A 22 7.93 8.97 -8.55
CA ALA A 22 7.87 7.90 -9.53
C ALA A 22 6.94 6.82 -8.94
N ASN A 23 5.67 6.83 -9.36
CA ASN A 23 4.76 5.70 -9.18
C ASN A 23 5.26 4.59 -10.10
N ALA A 24 6.37 3.96 -9.76
CA ALA A 24 6.79 2.73 -10.41
C ALA A 24 5.79 1.66 -9.94
N ALA A 25 4.81 1.34 -10.78
CA ALA A 25 4.01 0.13 -10.64
C ALA A 25 4.95 -1.06 -10.86
N GLY A 26 5.76 -1.38 -9.85
CA GLY A 26 6.62 -2.55 -9.85
C GLY A 26 5.72 -3.79 -9.95
N SER A 27 6.04 -4.70 -10.85
CA SER A 27 5.40 -6.01 -10.85
C SER A 27 5.75 -6.72 -9.53
N LEU A 28 4.72 -7.15 -8.81
CA LEU A 28 4.87 -7.93 -7.59
C LEU A 28 4.93 -9.39 -8.01
N PHE A 29 5.85 -10.12 -7.41
CA PHE A 29 6.03 -11.54 -7.67
C PHE A 29 5.95 -12.31 -6.35
N SER A 30 5.60 -13.59 -6.45
CA SER A 30 5.58 -14.48 -5.29
C SER A 30 7.02 -14.78 -4.87
N ALA A 31 7.33 -14.62 -3.59
CA ALA A 31 8.65 -14.96 -3.05
C ALA A 31 8.89 -16.49 -3.03
N ASP A 32 7.82 -17.27 -2.97
CA ASP A 32 7.83 -18.73 -2.94
C ASP A 32 6.54 -19.31 -3.57
N ASP A 33 6.45 -20.64 -3.63
CA ASP A 33 5.30 -21.36 -4.20
C ASP A 33 4.09 -21.47 -3.26
N SER A 34 4.14 -20.84 -2.07
CA SER A 34 3.07 -20.94 -1.09
C SER A 34 1.78 -20.31 -1.59
N VAL A 35 0.67 -20.84 -1.08
CA VAL A 35 -0.67 -20.33 -1.33
C VAL A 35 -0.80 -18.87 -0.87
N SER A 36 -0.17 -18.51 0.25
CA SER A 36 -0.14 -17.13 0.76
C SER A 36 0.58 -16.17 -0.18
N SER A 37 1.74 -16.54 -0.72
CA SER A 37 2.49 -15.70 -1.65
C SER A 37 1.70 -15.42 -2.93
N LYS A 38 1.05 -16.45 -3.48
CA LYS A 38 0.16 -16.32 -4.64
C LYS A 38 -1.04 -15.42 -4.34
N LEU A 39 -1.65 -15.58 -3.16
CA LEU A 39 -2.75 -14.72 -2.72
C LEU A 39 -2.32 -13.25 -2.60
N CYS A 40 -1.13 -12.96 -2.07
CA CYS A 40 -0.62 -11.60 -1.95
C CYS A 40 -0.46 -10.92 -3.31
N VAL A 41 0.13 -11.61 -4.29
CA VAL A 41 0.29 -11.07 -5.65
C VAL A 41 -1.07 -10.81 -6.30
N VAL A 42 -1.98 -11.79 -6.25
CA VAL A 42 -3.32 -11.63 -6.87
C VAL A 42 -4.15 -10.58 -6.15
N ALA A 43 -4.00 -10.43 -4.83
CA ALA A 43 -4.73 -9.43 -4.08
C ALA A 43 -4.27 -8.00 -4.42
N ALA A 44 -2.99 -7.81 -4.76
CA ALA A 44 -2.47 -6.50 -5.17
C ALA A 44 -2.57 -6.24 -6.67
N GLN A 45 -2.42 -7.24 -7.54
CA GLN A 45 -2.28 -7.01 -8.99
C GLN A 45 -3.33 -7.72 -9.85
N GLY A 46 -4.13 -8.59 -9.25
CA GLY A 46 -5.20 -9.30 -9.93
C GLY A 46 -6.50 -8.51 -9.97
N SER A 47 -7.46 -9.04 -10.74
CA SER A 47 -8.84 -8.55 -10.71
C SER A 47 -9.64 -9.19 -9.57
N LYS A 48 -10.76 -8.57 -9.20
CA LYS A 48 -11.75 -9.11 -8.25
C LYS A 48 -12.09 -10.58 -8.50
N ILE A 49 -12.27 -10.96 -9.77
CA ILE A 49 -12.61 -12.32 -10.19
C ILE A 49 -11.43 -13.27 -9.94
N GLN A 50 -10.21 -12.85 -10.30
CA GLN A 50 -8.99 -13.62 -10.06
C GLN A 50 -8.74 -13.83 -8.56
N LEU A 51 -8.97 -12.79 -7.74
CA LEU A 51 -8.86 -12.90 -6.29
C LEU A 51 -9.90 -13.86 -5.72
N HIS A 52 -11.16 -13.75 -6.15
CA HIS A 52 -12.21 -14.67 -5.69
C HIS A 52 -11.89 -16.13 -6.06
N LYS A 53 -11.39 -16.37 -7.28
CA LYS A 53 -10.94 -17.69 -7.72
C LYS A 53 -9.75 -18.18 -6.89
N SER A 54 -8.74 -17.35 -6.67
CA SER A 54 -7.55 -17.71 -5.90
C SER A 54 -7.88 -18.04 -4.45
N ILE A 55 -8.82 -17.33 -3.84
CA ILE A 55 -9.35 -17.66 -2.50
C ILE A 55 -10.03 -19.03 -2.52
N LYS A 56 -10.87 -19.30 -3.52
CA LYS A 56 -11.53 -20.62 -3.64
C LYS A 56 -10.51 -21.75 -3.81
N ASP A 57 -9.56 -21.56 -4.71
CA ASP A 57 -8.54 -22.55 -5.04
C ASP A 57 -7.55 -22.77 -3.87
N SER A 58 -7.37 -21.78 -2.99
CA SER A 58 -6.55 -21.89 -1.78
C SER A 58 -7.11 -22.86 -0.72
N GLY A 59 -8.42 -23.13 -0.74
CA GLY A 59 -9.12 -23.83 0.33
C GLY A 59 -9.25 -23.04 1.64
N LEU A 60 -8.71 -21.83 1.72
CA LEU A 60 -8.74 -20.98 2.91
C LEU A 60 -10.04 -20.18 3.01
N ARG A 61 -10.51 -19.98 4.24
CA ARG A 61 -11.66 -19.11 4.51
C ARG A 61 -11.21 -17.65 4.43
N LYS A 62 -12.05 -16.80 3.82
CA LYS A 62 -11.81 -15.34 3.72
C LYS A 62 -11.44 -14.67 5.05
N HIS A 63 -12.14 -15.01 6.14
CA HIS A 63 -11.83 -14.48 7.47
C HIS A 63 -10.42 -14.86 7.96
N TYR A 64 -9.96 -16.07 7.62
CA TYR A 64 -8.62 -16.53 7.97
C TYR A 64 -7.58 -15.75 7.18
N ILE A 65 -7.81 -15.56 5.88
CA ILE A 65 -6.93 -14.77 5.00
C ILE A 65 -6.82 -13.34 5.53
N ALA A 66 -7.95 -12.65 5.72
CA ALA A 66 -7.98 -11.26 6.17
C ALA A 66 -7.29 -11.05 7.52
N LYS A 67 -7.32 -12.04 8.42
CA LYS A 67 -6.73 -11.92 9.76
C LYS A 67 -5.27 -12.36 9.83
N ASN A 68 -4.87 -13.40 9.10
CA ASN A 68 -3.60 -14.10 9.35
C ASN A 68 -2.63 -14.06 8.16
N VAL A 69 -3.08 -13.75 6.94
CA VAL A 69 -2.16 -13.69 5.80
C VAL A 69 -1.43 -12.36 5.82
N THR A 70 -0.10 -12.45 5.80
CA THR A 70 0.81 -11.31 5.70
C THR A 70 1.55 -11.34 4.37
N CYS A 71 1.64 -10.18 3.72
CA CYS A 71 2.37 -9.93 2.50
C CYS A 71 3.53 -9.01 2.85
N ASN A 72 4.77 -9.48 2.70
CA ASN A 72 5.98 -8.72 3.08
C ASN A 72 5.94 -8.17 4.52
N GLY A 73 5.46 -8.98 5.47
CA GLY A 73 5.32 -8.58 6.88
C GLY A 73 4.12 -7.69 7.20
N GLN A 74 3.33 -7.28 6.20
CA GLN A 74 2.13 -6.45 6.36
C GLN A 74 0.86 -7.30 6.24
N ASN A 75 -0.18 -7.01 7.03
CA ASN A 75 -1.48 -7.69 6.87
C ASN A 75 -2.01 -7.50 5.44
N ILE A 76 -2.60 -8.55 4.86
CA ILE A 76 -3.06 -8.52 3.46
C ILE A 76 -4.05 -7.38 3.15
N LEU A 77 -4.91 -6.97 4.09
CA LEU A 77 -5.85 -5.86 3.86
C LEU A 77 -5.12 -4.52 3.69
N ALA A 78 -4.08 -4.30 4.50
CA ALA A 78 -3.23 -3.12 4.39
C ALA A 78 -2.35 -3.18 3.15
N PHE A 79 -1.82 -4.35 2.82
CA PHE A 79 -1.07 -4.56 1.57
C PHE A 79 -1.93 -4.26 0.34
N VAL A 80 -3.16 -4.74 0.29
CA VAL A 80 -4.12 -4.40 -0.76
C VAL A 80 -4.40 -2.90 -0.79
N GLN A 81 -4.54 -2.25 0.36
CA GLN A 81 -4.79 -0.81 0.42
C GLN A 81 -3.66 0.02 -0.21
N GLU A 82 -2.43 -0.46 -0.12
CA GLU A 82 -1.24 0.23 -0.62
C GLU A 82 -0.94 -0.06 -2.09
N TYR A 83 -1.17 -1.30 -2.54
CA TYR A 83 -0.66 -1.76 -3.84
C TYR A 83 -1.74 -2.06 -4.88
N ALA A 84 -3.02 -2.21 -4.50
CA ALA A 84 -4.07 -2.54 -5.46
C ALA A 84 -4.57 -1.30 -6.22
N GLU A 85 -4.91 -1.50 -7.49
CA GLU A 85 -5.54 -0.46 -8.33
C GLU A 85 -6.92 -0.05 -7.79
N ASP A 86 -7.69 -1.01 -7.27
CA ASP A 86 -8.99 -0.78 -6.65
C ASP A 86 -9.05 -1.45 -5.25
N PRO A 87 -8.42 -0.83 -4.25
CA PRO A 87 -8.21 -1.45 -2.94
C PRO A 87 -9.51 -1.77 -2.22
N ASP A 88 -10.51 -0.89 -2.31
CA ASP A 88 -11.80 -1.07 -1.66
C ASP A 88 -12.55 -2.28 -2.23
N LYS A 89 -12.57 -2.45 -3.57
CA LYS A 89 -13.21 -3.63 -4.17
C LYS A 89 -12.48 -4.91 -3.80
N MET A 90 -11.15 -4.90 -3.77
CA MET A 90 -10.33 -6.07 -3.44
C MET A 90 -10.49 -6.47 -1.97
N ASN A 91 -10.41 -5.50 -1.06
CA ASN A 91 -10.63 -5.72 0.37
C ASN A 91 -12.06 -6.15 0.69
N ASN A 92 -13.06 -5.68 -0.07
CA ASN A 92 -14.42 -6.20 0.04
C ASN A 92 -14.54 -7.69 -0.34
N VAL A 93 -13.72 -8.20 -1.27
CA VAL A 93 -13.69 -9.64 -1.54
C VAL A 93 -13.18 -10.41 -0.32
N LEU A 94 -12.09 -9.92 0.29
CA LEU A 94 -11.42 -10.53 1.44
C LEU A 94 -12.28 -10.50 2.72
N THR A 95 -13.17 -9.52 2.84
CA THR A 95 -14.00 -9.29 4.05
C THR A 95 -15.48 -9.65 3.89
N ASN A 96 -15.89 -10.16 2.71
CA ASN A 96 -17.31 -10.35 2.37
C ASN A 96 -18.15 -9.06 2.44
N GLY A 97 -17.63 -7.97 1.89
CA GLY A 97 -18.32 -6.68 1.83
C GLY A 97 -18.32 -5.91 3.16
N LYS A 98 -17.57 -6.38 4.16
CA LYS A 98 -17.47 -5.75 5.49
C LYS A 98 -16.26 -4.83 5.61
N PHE A 99 -15.58 -4.53 4.50
CA PHE A 99 -14.45 -3.62 4.54
C PHE A 99 -14.97 -2.20 4.78
N ASN A 100 -14.52 -1.59 5.86
CA ASN A 100 -14.90 -0.24 6.23
C ASN A 100 -13.63 0.58 6.45
N THR A 101 -13.43 1.58 5.60
CA THR A 101 -12.31 2.53 5.67
C THR A 101 -12.48 3.57 6.80
N ASN A 102 -13.67 3.65 7.41
CA ASN A 102 -13.94 4.51 8.57
C ASN A 102 -13.48 3.92 9.91
N VAL A 103 -12.93 2.70 9.90
CA VAL A 103 -12.14 2.24 11.06
C VAL A 103 -10.81 2.96 10.92
N GLU A 104 -10.65 4.05 11.65
CA GLU A 104 -9.42 4.83 11.72
C GLU A 104 -8.22 3.86 11.80
N ILE A 105 -7.13 4.25 11.13
CA ILE A 105 -5.83 3.59 11.05
C ILE A 105 -5.14 3.62 12.45
N ILE A 106 -5.87 3.36 13.53
CA ILE A 106 -5.33 3.29 14.90
C ILE A 106 -4.75 1.89 15.14
N ASP A 107 -5.37 0.84 14.59
CA ASP A 107 -4.88 -0.54 14.74
C ASP A 107 -3.69 -0.86 13.83
N LEU A 108 -3.61 -0.24 12.66
CA LEU A 108 -2.49 -0.41 11.71
C LEU A 108 -1.21 0.31 12.19
N ALA A 109 -1.36 1.47 12.85
CA ALA A 109 -0.25 2.17 13.49
C ALA A 109 0.22 1.46 14.77
N ALA A 110 -0.69 0.88 15.56
CA ALA A 110 -0.36 0.12 16.76
C ALA A 110 0.42 -1.19 16.47
N ALA A 111 0.27 -1.77 15.28
CA ALA A 111 1.08 -2.91 14.84
C ALA A 111 2.53 -2.53 14.47
N LYS A 112 2.81 -1.28 14.10
CA LYS A 112 4.16 -0.79 13.76
C LYS A 112 4.98 -0.34 14.98
N THR A 113 4.37 -0.13 16.14
CA THR A 113 5.03 0.41 17.34
C THR A 113 5.44 -0.63 18.39
N LYS A 114 5.27 -1.93 18.11
CA LYS A 114 5.67 -3.03 19.00
C LYS A 114 6.93 -3.80 18.55
N ASN A 115 7.81 -3.18 17.78
CA ASN A 115 9.15 -3.70 17.50
C ASN A 115 10.20 -2.96 18.33
#